data_AF-A0A4Q0MCR3-F1
#
_entry.id   AF-A0A4Q0MCR3-F1
#
_cell.length_a   1.000
_cell.length_b   1.000
_cell.length_c   1.000
_cell.angle_alpha   90.00
_cell.angle_beta   90.00
_cell.angle_gamma   90.00
#
_symmetry.space_group_name_H-M   'P 1'
#
loop_
_entity.id
_entity.type
_entity.pdbx_description
1 polymer ?
#
loop_
_entity_poly.entity_id
_entity_poly.type
_entity_poly.pdbx_seq_one_letter_code
_entity_poly.pdbx_strand_id
1 'polypeptide(L)' 'MDAFLYLVPLSLMLGAAGLAAFLWSLSDGQYEDLDGSAERILYDEGRPTDPRDRAVAQPGERESRADFASAE' A
#
# COMPACT_ATOMS: atom_id res chain seq x y z
N MET A 1 -45.62 4.46 17.97
CA MET A 1 -44.68 5.36 18.68
C MET A 1 -43.47 4.61 19.26
N ASP A 2 -43.33 3.29 19.06
CA ASP A 2 -42.32 2.47 19.74
C ASP A 2 -41.03 2.22 18.94
N ALA A 3 -41.03 2.48 17.63
CA ALA A 3 -39.85 2.23 16.78
C ALA A 3 -38.62 3.03 17.23
N PHE A 4 -38.82 4.24 17.78
CA PHE A 4 -37.74 5.07 18.31
C PHE A 4 -37.01 4.41 19.49
N LEU A 5 -37.68 3.57 20.29
CA LEU A 5 -37.06 2.85 21.40
C LEU A 5 -35.98 1.87 20.94
N TYR A 6 -36.07 1.38 19.70
CA TYR A 6 -35.08 0.48 19.11
C TYR A 6 -34.11 1.24 18.21
N LEU A 7 -34.59 2.22 17.44
CA LEU A 7 -33.78 2.96 16.47
C LEU A 7 -32.73 3.86 17.13
N VAL A 8 -33.04 4.47 18.29
CA VAL A 8 -32.09 5.32 19.02
C VAL A 8 -30.90 4.53 19.56
N PRO A 9 -31.07 3.43 20.33
CA PRO A 9 -29.92 2.65 20.78
C PRO A 9 -29.19 1.99 19.61
N LEU A 10 -29.90 1.54 18.58
CA LEU A 10 -29.27 0.96 17.39
C LEU A 10 -28.39 1.99 16.67
N SER A 11 -28.84 3.23 16.48
CA SER A 11 -28.05 4.27 15.82
C SER A 11 -26.81 4.67 16.64
N LEU A 12 -26.94 4.73 17.97
CA LEU A 12 -25.81 4.96 18.87
C LEU A 12 -24.77 3.83 18.77
N MET A 13 -25.22 2.57 18.71
CA MET A 13 -24.33 1.43 18.52
C MET A 13 -23.63 1.46 17.17
N LEU A 14 -24.34 1.78 16.09
CA LEU A 14 -23.73 1.93 14.76
C LEU A 14 -22.72 3.08 14.73
N GLY A 15 -23.06 4.22 15.33
CA GLY A 15 -22.15 5.36 15.45
C GLY A 15 -20.90 5.04 16.25
N ALA A 16 -21.06 4.36 17.40
CA ALA A 16 -19.95 3.93 18.24
C ALA A 16 -19.07 2.88 17.54
N ALA A 17 -19.67 1.92 16.83
CA ALA A 17 -18.93 0.92 16.06
C ALA A 17 -18.11 1.57 14.93
N GLY A 18 -18.70 2.51 14.20
CA GLY A 18 -17.99 3.28 13.17
C GLY A 18 -16.85 4.12 13.73
N LEU A 19 -17.08 4.80 14.85
CA LEU A 19 -16.04 5.57 15.54
C LEU A 19 -14.90 4.66 16.03
N ALA A 20 -15.22 3.51 16.63
CA ALA A 20 -14.21 2.55 17.08
C ALA A 20 -13.39 2.00 15.91
N ALA A 21 -14.04 1.65 14.78
CA ALA A 21 -13.35 1.22 13.58
C ALA A 21 -12.44 2.31 13.00
N PHE A 22 -12.90 3.57 13.01
CA PHE A 22 -12.10 4.72 12.58
C PHE A 22 -10.86 4.93 13.46
N LEU A 23 -11.02 4.92 14.79
CA LEU A 23 -9.90 5.06 15.74
C LEU A 23 -8.92 3.88 15.64
N TRP A 24 -9.43 2.67 15.40
CA TRP A 24 -8.60 1.50 15.13
C TRP A 24 -7.77 1.68 13.85
N SER A 25 -8.39 2.17 12.77
CA SER A 25 -7.68 2.47 11.51
C SER A 25 -6.58 3.53 11.67
N LEU A 26 -6.75 4.50 12.56
CA LEU A 26 -5.71 5.48 12.88
C LEU A 26 -4.53 4.87 13.66
N SER A 27 -4.79 3.83 14.44
CA SER A 27 -3.79 3.18 15.29
C SER A 27 -2.97 2.12 14.55
N ASP A 28 -3.46 1.60 13.43
CA ASP A 28 -2.89 0.44 12.71
C ASP A 28 -1.57 0.75 11.95
N GLY A 29 -0.96 1.91 12.13
CA GLY A 29 0.35 2.24 11.53
C GLY A 29 0.36 2.30 9.98
N GLN A 30 -0.79 2.12 9.33
CA GLN A 30 -0.97 2.14 7.87
C GLN A 30 -0.62 3.49 7.22
N TYR A 31 -0.39 4.54 8.03
CA TYR A 31 0.06 5.86 7.57
C TYR A 31 1.59 5.98 7.48
N GLU A 32 2.35 5.08 8.11
CA GLU A 32 3.82 5.10 8.08
C GLU A 32 4.36 4.79 6.67
N ASP A 33 3.67 3.93 5.90
CA ASP A 33 4.05 3.54 4.52
C ASP A 33 3.62 4.58 3.47
N LEU A 34 2.63 5.43 3.79
CA LEU A 34 2.23 6.55 2.93
C LEU A 34 3.29 7.65 2.90
N ASP A 35 4.02 7.86 4.00
CA ASP A 35 5.09 8.87 4.10
C ASP A 35 6.23 8.56 3.11
N GLY A 36 6.70 7.31 3.08
CA GLY A 36 7.75 6.87 2.15
C GLY A 36 7.33 6.77 0.67
N SER A 37 6.03 6.56 0.40
CA SER A 37 5.50 6.50 -0.97
C SER A 37 5.15 7.87 -1.56
N ALA A 38 4.61 8.78 -0.74
CA ALA A 38 4.34 10.17 -1.11
C ALA A 38 5.64 10.94 -1.38
N GLU A 39 6.69 10.69 -0.59
CA GLU A 39 8.01 11.30 -0.78
C GLU A 39 8.61 10.95 -2.16
N ARG A 40 8.47 9.70 -2.62
CA ARG A 40 8.89 9.34 -3.98
C ARG A 40 8.10 10.10 -5.04
N ILE A 41 6.77 10.12 -4.98
CA ILE A 41 5.96 10.78 -6.04
C ILE A 41 6.29 12.27 -6.19
N LEU A 42 6.59 12.97 -5.09
CA LEU A 42 6.87 14.41 -5.14
C LEU A 42 8.30 14.73 -5.64
N TYR A 43 9.26 13.82 -5.44
CA TYR A 43 10.68 14.04 -5.78
C TYR A 43 11.19 13.22 -6.97
N ASP A 44 10.42 12.25 -7.48
CA ASP A 44 10.84 11.33 -8.56
C ASP A 44 10.57 11.90 -9.96
N GLU A 45 9.82 13.00 -10.10
CA GLU A 45 9.66 13.70 -11.38
C GLU A 45 10.98 14.32 -11.91
N GLY A 46 12.01 14.42 -11.06
CA GLY A 46 13.28 15.08 -11.38
C GLY A 46 14.51 14.17 -11.52
N ARG A 47 14.41 12.86 -11.25
CA ARG A 47 15.56 11.97 -11.37
C ARG A 47 15.52 11.21 -12.70
N PRO A 48 16.53 11.36 -13.58
CA PRO A 48 16.72 10.39 -14.64
C PRO A 48 16.91 9.02 -13.98
N THR A 49 16.03 8.05 -14.25
CA THR A 49 16.28 6.65 -13.86
C THR A 49 17.69 6.28 -14.32
N ASP A 50 18.61 6.09 -13.37
CA ASP A 50 19.98 5.73 -13.68
C ASP A 50 19.94 4.33 -14.32
N PRO A 51 20.44 4.16 -15.55
CA PRO A 51 20.48 2.86 -16.21
C PRO A 51 21.20 1.77 -15.38
N ARG A 52 22.01 2.16 -14.39
CA ARG A 52 22.70 1.26 -13.45
C ARG A 52 21.76 0.65 -12.41
N ASP A 53 20.63 1.27 -12.07
CA ASP A 53 19.64 0.70 -11.16
C ASP A 53 18.89 -0.49 -11.80
N ARG A 54 18.72 -0.47 -13.13
CA ARG A 54 18.19 -1.61 -13.90
C ARG A 54 19.14 -2.81 -13.92
N ALA A 55 20.44 -2.58 -13.78
CA ALA A 55 21.44 -3.65 -13.78
C ALA A 55 21.47 -4.43 -12.45
N VAL A 56 21.05 -3.80 -11.35
CA VAL A 56 20.91 -4.44 -10.03
C VAL A 56 19.63 -5.28 -9.95
N ALA A 57 18.57 -4.88 -10.67
CA ALA A 57 17.27 -5.56 -10.65
C ALA A 57 17.18 -6.82 -11.53
N GLN A 58 18.15 -7.06 -12.43
CA GLN A 58 18.12 -8.27 -13.28
C GLN A 58 19.42 -9.09 -13.22
N PRO A 59 19.71 -9.79 -12.09
CA PRO A 59 20.77 -10.78 -12.05
C PRO A 59 20.41 -12.09 -12.81
N GLY A 60 19.16 -12.27 -13.25
CA GLY A 60 18.66 -13.58 -13.74
C GLY A 60 18.55 -13.78 -15.25
N GLU A 61 18.63 -12.72 -16.08
CA GLU A 61 18.37 -12.87 -17.53
C GLU A 61 19.60 -13.33 -18.32
N ARG A 62 20.81 -13.10 -17.79
CA ARG A 62 22.05 -13.47 -18.50
C ARG A 62 22.35 -14.97 -18.45
N GLU A 63 21.85 -15.67 -17.43
CA GLU A 63 22.09 -17.11 -17.26
C GLU A 63 21.22 -17.93 -18.22
N SER A 64 19.94 -17.58 -18.36
CA SER A 64 19.03 -18.24 -19.31
C SER A 64 19.52 -18.14 -20.75
N ARG A 65 20.01 -16.96 -21.18
CA ARG A 65 20.55 -16.81 -22.55
C ARG A 65 21.82 -17.62 -22.81
N ALA A 66 22.61 -17.93 -21.78
CA ALA A 66 23.83 -18.72 -21.92
C ALA A 66 23.54 -20.24 -22.03
N ASP A 67 22.52 -20.73 -21.33
CA ASP A 67 22.06 -22.12 -21.44
C ASP A 67 21.47 -22.44 -22.82
N PHE A 68 20.70 -21.52 -23.40
CA PHE A 68 20.15 -21.69 -24.75
C PHE A 68 21.22 -21.63 -25.86
N ALA A 69 22.34 -20.94 -25.65
CA ALA A 69 23.42 -20.82 -26.63
C ALA A 69 24.46 -21.97 -26.55
N SER A 70 24.47 -22.73 -25.45
CA SER A 70 25.40 -23.85 -25.24
C SER A 70 24.86 -25.19 -25.74
N ALA A 71 23.65 -25.20 -26.32
CA ALA A 71 22.94 -26.39 -26.79
C ALA A 71 22.95 -26.58 -28.32
N GLU A 72 23.73 -25.80 -29.08
CA GLU A 72 23.96 -25.98 -30.53
C GLU A 72 25.36 -26.54 -30.84
#